data_AF-A0A662UZU4-F1
#
_entry.id   AF-A0A662UZU4-F1
#
_cell.length_a   1.000
_cell.length_b   1.000
_cell.length_c   1.000
_cell.angle_alpha   90.00
_cell.angle_beta   90.00
_cell.angle_gamma   90.00
#
_symmetry.space_group_name_H-M   'P 1'
#
loop_
_entity.id
_entity.type
_entity.pdbx_description
1 polymer ?
#
loop_
_entity_poly.entity_id
_entity_poly.type
_entity_poly.pdbx_seq_one_letter_code
_entity_poly.pdbx_strand_id
1 'polypeptide(L)'
;MQGVGVKTLEKLGAALSREVKALLVEPTAPWDRASLIVFTRDAYEELRGAAERLRLREFEVEYDSYRGIRIPLYMLEVVEELGRFGKLTLYGLRREHLLIIKCIAERCEEEPGILRVIGNGVEWMRLVEDATRFTEEEFRRGSNLVPLYELYKALSTIDRRLEGVVPPSILRILVERSLEYIEAIIEKPHATL
;
A
#
# COMPACT_ATOMS: atom_id res chain seq x y z
N MET A 1 -16.84 -2.48 5.93
CA MET A 1 -17.44 -2.24 4.60
C MET A 1 -18.88 -1.73 4.70
N GLN A 2 -19.14 -0.51 5.18
CA GLN A 2 -20.50 0.07 5.14
C GLN A 2 -20.70 1.10 4.02
N GLY A 3 -19.67 1.43 3.22
CA GLY A 3 -19.75 2.49 2.19
C GLY A 3 -19.79 2.03 0.74
N VAL A 4 -19.48 0.76 0.43
CA VAL A 4 -19.36 0.26 -0.95
C VAL A 4 -20.39 -0.84 -1.22
N GLY A 5 -21.24 -0.63 -2.23
CA GLY A 5 -22.28 -1.58 -2.59
C GLY A 5 -21.70 -2.89 -3.14
N VAL A 6 -21.81 -3.99 -2.39
CA VAL A 6 -21.39 -5.34 -2.82
C VAL A 6 -21.97 -5.70 -4.19
N LYS A 7 -23.25 -5.40 -4.42
CA LYS A 7 -23.93 -5.61 -5.71
C LYS A 7 -23.29 -4.83 -6.86
N THR A 8 -22.69 -3.67 -6.58
CA THR A 8 -21.99 -2.86 -7.58
C THR A 8 -20.66 -3.50 -7.97
N LEU A 9 -19.91 -4.00 -6.98
CA LEU A 9 -18.65 -4.71 -7.19
C LEU A 9 -18.85 -6.03 -7.95
N GLU A 10 -19.92 -6.77 -7.65
CA GLU A 10 -20.30 -7.98 -8.38
C GLU A 10 -20.59 -7.71 -9.86
N LYS A 11 -21.35 -6.65 -10.17
CA LYS A 11 -21.63 -6.25 -11.56
C LYS A 11 -20.36 -5.84 -12.29
N LEU A 12 -19.50 -5.07 -11.61
CA LEU A 12 -18.24 -4.62 -12.17
C LEU A 12 -17.33 -5.81 -12.52
N GLY A 13 -17.16 -6.72 -11.56
CA GLY A 13 -16.32 -7.91 -11.75
C GLY A 13 -16.85 -8.92 -12.76
N ALA A 14 -18.18 -9.00 -12.97
CA ALA A 14 -18.79 -9.81 -14.02
C ALA A 14 -18.59 -9.23 -15.42
N ALA A 15 -18.40 -7.91 -15.54
CA ALA A 15 -18.24 -7.21 -16.81
C ALA A 15 -16.80 -7.25 -17.37
N LEU A 16 -15.85 -7.80 -16.61
CA LEU A 16 -14.45 -7.95 -17.00
C LEU A 16 -14.24 -9.20 -17.88
N SER A 17 -13.28 -9.12 -18.79
CA SER A 17 -12.89 -10.21 -19.68
C SER A 17 -11.85 -11.14 -19.04
N ARG A 18 -10.99 -10.61 -18.17
CA ARG A 18 -9.96 -11.34 -17.41
C ARG A 18 -9.92 -10.91 -15.94
N GLU A 19 -9.09 -11.59 -15.15
CA GLU A 19 -8.86 -11.20 -13.77
C GLU A 19 -8.17 -9.84 -13.68
N VAL A 20 -8.73 -8.94 -12.88
CA VAL A 20 -8.18 -7.62 -12.56
C VAL A 20 -8.01 -7.51 -11.06
N LYS A 21 -6.79 -7.17 -10.64
CA LYS A 21 -6.43 -6.86 -9.25
C LYS A 21 -6.45 -5.36 -9.05
N ALA A 22 -7.18 -4.88 -8.06
CA ALA A 22 -7.29 -3.47 -7.74
C ALA A 22 -7.16 -3.21 -6.24
N LEU A 23 -6.54 -2.07 -5.88
CA LEU A 23 -6.64 -1.54 -4.52
C LEU A 23 -7.93 -0.74 -4.39
N LEU A 24 -8.68 -1.01 -3.32
CA LEU A 24 -9.77 -0.17 -2.89
C LEU A 24 -9.24 0.85 -1.88
N VAL A 25 -9.34 2.13 -2.22
CA VAL A 25 -9.09 3.24 -1.29
C VAL A 25 -10.44 3.83 -0.89
N GLU A 26 -10.76 3.72 0.41
CA GLU A 26 -12.02 4.26 0.93
C GLU A 26 -12.01 5.81 0.91
N PRO A 27 -13.19 6.43 0.70
CA PRO A 27 -13.34 7.87 0.71
C PRO A 27 -12.98 8.45 2.08
N THR A 28 -12.26 9.57 2.08
CA THR A 28 -11.85 10.28 3.31
C THR A 28 -12.90 11.25 3.84
N ALA A 29 -13.83 11.65 2.98
CA ALA A 29 -14.93 12.54 3.33
C ALA A 29 -16.24 12.02 2.74
N PRO A 30 -17.40 12.39 3.29
CA PRO A 30 -18.71 11.93 2.82
C PRO A 30 -19.03 12.26 1.34
N TRP A 31 -18.31 13.22 0.76
CA TRP A 31 -18.46 13.66 -0.63
C TRP A 31 -17.40 13.07 -1.56
N ASP A 32 -16.40 12.35 -1.03
CA ASP A 32 -15.38 11.67 -1.83
C ASP A 32 -15.93 10.35 -2.37
N ARG A 33 -15.43 9.94 -3.54
CA ARG A 33 -15.69 8.61 -4.10
C ARG A 33 -14.64 7.63 -3.59
N ALA A 34 -14.97 6.34 -3.59
CA ALA A 34 -13.96 5.31 -3.40
C ALA A 34 -13.09 5.22 -4.66
N SER A 35 -11.78 5.04 -4.51
CA SER A 35 -10.89 4.85 -5.66
C SER A 35 -10.56 3.37 -5.85
N LEU A 36 -10.67 2.90 -7.10
CA LEU A 36 -10.16 1.61 -7.53
C LEU A 36 -8.88 1.85 -8.33
N ILE A 37 -7.74 1.57 -7.69
CA ILE A 37 -6.42 1.78 -8.29
C ILE A 37 -5.96 0.47 -8.92
N VAL A 38 -5.55 0.53 -10.18
CA VAL A 38 -5.01 -0.61 -10.94
C VAL A 38 -3.63 -0.30 -11.51
N PHE A 39 -2.81 -1.34 -11.67
CA PHE A 39 -1.35 -1.21 -11.79
C PHE A 39 -0.81 -1.59 -13.16
N THR A 40 -1.70 -1.93 -14.09
CA THR A 40 -1.36 -2.14 -15.49
C THR A 40 -2.31 -1.34 -16.36
N ARG A 41 -1.79 -0.84 -17.48
CA ARG A 41 -2.58 -0.07 -18.45
C ARG A 41 -3.75 -0.87 -18.97
N ASP A 42 -3.52 -2.14 -19.30
CA ASP A 42 -4.56 -3.02 -19.79
C ASP A 42 -5.67 -3.22 -18.74
N ALA A 43 -5.32 -3.29 -17.45
CA ALA A 43 -6.32 -3.47 -16.38
C ALA A 43 -7.13 -2.19 -16.16
N TYR A 44 -6.49 -1.04 -16.34
CA TYR A 44 -7.16 0.25 -16.32
C TYR A 44 -8.19 0.42 -17.42
N GLU A 45 -7.78 0.23 -18.67
CA GLU A 45 -8.67 0.42 -19.81
C GLU A 45 -9.89 -0.50 -19.70
N GLU A 46 -9.66 -1.73 -19.24
CA GLU A 46 -10.71 -2.71 -18.99
C GLU A 46 -11.64 -2.34 -17.82
N LEU A 47 -11.09 -2.00 -16.65
CA LEU A 47 -11.87 -1.67 -15.45
C LEU A 47 -12.63 -0.35 -15.63
N ARG A 48 -11.98 0.67 -16.21
CA ARG A 48 -12.60 1.95 -16.54
C ARG A 48 -13.71 1.78 -17.57
N GLY A 49 -13.47 1.04 -18.65
CA GLY A 49 -14.49 0.78 -19.66
C GLY A 49 -15.68 -0.03 -19.12
N ALA A 50 -15.45 -0.95 -18.17
CA ALA A 50 -16.52 -1.64 -17.47
C ALA A 50 -17.32 -0.69 -16.57
N ALA A 51 -16.66 0.15 -15.77
CA ALA A 51 -17.31 1.13 -14.90
C ALA A 51 -18.14 2.16 -15.69
N GLU A 52 -17.62 2.67 -16.80
CA GLU A 52 -18.32 3.61 -17.69
C GLU A 52 -19.57 2.98 -18.33
N ARG A 53 -19.47 1.76 -18.88
CA ARG A 53 -20.62 1.03 -19.46
C ARG A 53 -21.73 0.77 -18.45
N LEU A 54 -21.34 0.41 -17.23
CA LEU A 54 -22.26 0.15 -16.11
C LEU A 54 -22.77 1.44 -15.45
N ARG A 55 -22.26 2.61 -15.86
CA ARG A 55 -22.59 3.93 -15.31
C ARG A 55 -22.37 4.03 -13.80
N LEU A 56 -21.30 3.41 -13.31
CA LEU A 56 -20.96 3.42 -11.90
C LEU A 56 -20.40 4.78 -11.50
N ARG A 57 -21.06 5.46 -10.55
CA ARG A 57 -20.65 6.78 -10.05
C ARG A 57 -20.03 6.74 -8.65
N GLU A 58 -20.12 5.58 -8.00
CA GLU A 58 -19.65 5.33 -6.63
C GLU A 58 -18.12 5.22 -6.56
N PHE A 59 -17.47 4.95 -7.70
CA PHE A 59 -16.04 4.74 -7.80
C PHE A 59 -15.39 5.70 -8.78
N GLU A 60 -14.15 6.05 -8.49
CA GLU A 60 -13.20 6.55 -9.47
C GLU A 60 -12.24 5.42 -9.84
N VAL A 61 -12.04 5.19 -11.14
CA VAL A 61 -11.03 4.22 -11.60
C VAL A 61 -9.78 5.01 -11.94
N GLU A 62 -8.73 4.73 -11.19
CA GLU A 62 -7.45 5.41 -11.34
C GLU A 62 -6.44 4.47 -11.96
N TYR A 63 -5.80 4.96 -13.01
CA TYR A 63 -4.55 4.42 -13.50
C TYR A 63 -3.50 5.43 -13.19
N ASP A 64 -2.84 5.18 -12.08
CA ASP A 64 -1.72 6.01 -11.72
C ASP A 64 -0.61 5.10 -11.22
N SER A 65 0.42 5.00 -12.07
CA SER A 65 1.78 5.05 -11.57
C SER A 65 1.90 6.34 -10.79
N TYR A 66 1.59 6.31 -9.50
CA TYR A 66 1.75 7.46 -8.61
C TYR A 66 3.14 8.05 -8.81
N ARG A 67 3.29 9.18 -9.51
CA ARG A 67 4.54 9.98 -9.63
C ARG A 67 5.89 9.21 -9.56
N GLY A 68 6.02 8.06 -10.26
CA GLY A 68 7.26 7.28 -10.28
C GLY A 68 7.38 6.12 -9.29
N ILE A 69 6.35 5.79 -8.52
CA ILE A 69 6.31 4.59 -7.68
C ILE A 69 5.94 3.38 -8.52
N ARG A 70 6.87 2.42 -8.60
CA ARG A 70 6.56 1.03 -8.92
C ARG A 70 6.17 0.36 -7.61
N ILE A 71 4.88 0.26 -7.30
CA ILE A 71 4.37 -0.75 -6.36
C ILE A 71 4.19 -2.01 -7.21
N PRO A 72 5.11 -2.98 -7.18
CA PRO A 72 4.96 -4.19 -7.97
C PRO A 72 3.59 -4.85 -7.77
N LEU A 73 2.98 -5.33 -8.84
CA LEU A 73 1.65 -5.98 -8.86
C LEU A 73 1.51 -7.09 -7.80
N TYR A 74 2.61 -7.77 -7.44
CA TYR A 74 2.65 -8.81 -6.41
C TYR A 74 2.55 -8.26 -4.97
N MET A 75 2.84 -6.99 -4.74
CA MET A 75 2.60 -6.33 -3.45
C MET A 75 1.11 -6.20 -3.14
N LEU A 76 0.25 -6.32 -4.17
CA LEU A 76 -1.19 -6.43 -4.01
C LEU A 76 -1.60 -7.79 -3.47
N GLU A 77 -0.75 -8.82 -3.56
CA GLU A 77 -1.11 -10.17 -3.11
C GLU A 77 -0.87 -10.36 -1.60
N VAL A 78 -0.18 -9.42 -0.95
CA VAL A 78 0.17 -9.43 0.49
C VAL A 78 -0.59 -8.38 1.31
N VAL A 79 -1.40 -7.55 0.66
CA VAL A 79 -2.42 -6.70 1.30
C VAL A 79 -3.67 -7.53 1.56
N GLU A 80 -4.45 -7.16 2.57
CA GLU A 80 -5.64 -7.91 2.97
C GLU A 80 -6.61 -8.01 1.79
N GLU A 81 -6.87 -9.22 1.30
CA GLU A 81 -7.91 -9.45 0.31
C GLU A 81 -9.26 -9.13 0.96
N LEU A 82 -9.86 -8.02 0.55
CA LEU A 82 -11.17 -7.60 1.04
C LEU A 82 -12.28 -8.46 0.45
N GLY A 83 -12.05 -8.98 -0.76
CA GLY A 83 -12.91 -9.95 -1.39
C GLY A 83 -12.72 -10.07 -2.88
N ARG A 84 -13.23 -11.18 -3.41
CA ARG A 84 -13.28 -11.48 -4.84
C ARG A 84 -14.71 -11.37 -5.34
N PHE A 85 -14.90 -10.58 -6.39
CA PHE A 85 -16.18 -10.33 -7.03
C PHE A 85 -16.07 -10.71 -8.50
N GLY A 86 -16.44 -11.95 -8.84
CA GLY A 86 -16.22 -12.47 -10.19
C GLY A 86 -14.74 -12.45 -10.59
N LYS A 87 -14.39 -11.64 -11.59
CA LYS A 87 -13.01 -11.46 -12.05
C LYS A 87 -12.30 -10.22 -11.46
N LEU A 88 -12.95 -9.51 -10.54
CA LEU A 88 -12.33 -8.42 -9.79
C LEU A 88 -11.85 -8.95 -8.44
N THR A 89 -10.56 -8.82 -8.15
CA THR A 89 -9.99 -9.10 -6.83
C THR A 89 -9.66 -7.77 -6.18
N LEU A 90 -10.28 -7.49 -5.04
CA LEU A 90 -10.08 -6.24 -4.29
C LEU A 90 -9.19 -6.46 -3.08
N TYR A 91 -8.29 -5.52 -2.91
CA TYR A 91 -7.39 -5.48 -1.78
C TYR A 91 -7.54 -4.19 -0.99
N GLY A 92 -7.39 -4.29 0.31
CA GLY A 92 -7.56 -3.20 1.25
C GLY A 92 -6.23 -2.63 1.68
N LEU A 93 -6.10 -1.31 1.55
CA LEU A 93 -5.02 -0.53 2.13
C LEU A 93 -5.64 0.67 2.82
N ARG A 94 -5.30 0.91 4.09
CA ARG A 94 -5.59 2.20 4.70
C ARG A 94 -4.77 3.27 4.00
N ARG A 95 -5.44 4.33 3.56
CA ARG A 95 -4.86 5.43 2.78
C ARG A 95 -3.62 6.04 3.47
N GLU A 96 -3.65 6.11 4.80
CA GLU A 96 -2.58 6.67 5.62
C GLU A 96 -1.29 5.84 5.55
N HIS A 97 -1.40 4.51 5.56
CA HIS A 97 -0.23 3.62 5.49
C HIS A 97 0.38 3.64 4.09
N LEU A 98 -0.45 3.63 3.04
CA LEU A 98 0.02 3.74 1.67
C LEU A 98 0.79 5.06 1.45
N LEU A 99 0.30 6.16 2.00
CA LEU A 99 0.96 7.46 1.93
C LEU A 99 2.31 7.45 2.65
N ILE A 100 2.42 6.80 3.81
CA ILE A 100 3.68 6.68 4.55
C ILE A 100 4.66 5.74 3.82
N ILE A 101 4.19 4.61 3.30
CA ILE A 101 5.00 3.68 2.50
C ILE A 101 5.51 4.35 1.23
N LYS A 102 4.66 5.15 0.58
CA LYS A 102 5.03 6.02 -0.54
C LYS A 102 6.09 7.05 -0.13
N CYS A 103 5.92 7.68 1.02
CA CYS A 103 6.87 8.66 1.53
C CYS A 103 8.28 8.10 1.67
N ILE A 104 8.39 6.86 2.14
CA ILE A 104 9.65 6.14 2.26
C ILE A 104 10.29 5.90 0.90
N ALA A 105 9.50 5.45 -0.08
CA ALA A 105 9.99 5.16 -1.43
C ALA A 105 10.46 6.42 -2.18
N GLU A 106 9.78 7.56 -1.95
CA GLU A 106 10.06 8.84 -2.62
C GLU A 106 10.97 9.78 -1.83
N ARG A 107 11.36 9.42 -0.60
CA ARG A 107 12.10 10.31 0.34
C ARG A 107 11.43 11.68 0.50
N CYS A 108 10.12 11.65 0.73
CA CYS A 108 9.30 12.85 0.84
C CYS A 108 8.81 13.09 2.27
N GLU A 109 9.66 12.77 3.26
CA GLU A 109 9.40 12.91 4.71
C GLU A 109 9.09 14.36 5.13
N GLU A 110 9.39 15.30 4.24
CA GLU A 110 9.19 16.73 4.42
C GLU A 110 7.84 17.23 3.91
N GLU A 111 7.09 16.40 3.18
CA GLU A 111 5.84 16.80 2.55
C GLU A 111 4.78 17.13 3.62
N PRO A 112 4.18 18.35 3.61
CA PRO A 112 3.21 18.77 4.62
C PRO A 112 1.99 17.85 4.74
N GLY A 113 1.62 17.18 3.65
CA GLY A 113 0.53 16.18 3.65
C GLY A 113 0.88 14.94 4.48
N ILE A 114 2.11 14.46 4.42
CA ILE A 114 2.59 13.31 5.18
C ILE A 114 2.71 13.65 6.66
N LEU A 115 3.28 14.81 6.98
CA LEU A 115 3.38 15.29 8.36
C LEU A 115 2.00 15.41 9.02
N ARG A 116 0.99 15.89 8.28
CA ARG A 116 -0.40 16.00 8.75
C ARG A 116 -1.04 14.63 8.98
N VAL A 117 -0.85 13.68 8.06
CA VAL A 117 -1.36 12.30 8.21
C VAL A 117 -0.80 11.66 9.48
N ILE A 118 0.51 11.78 9.70
CA ILE A 118 1.17 11.24 10.89
C ILE A 118 0.69 11.95 12.17
N GLY A 119 0.57 13.28 12.15
CA GLY A 119 0.09 14.07 13.28
C GLY A 119 -1.36 13.77 13.69
N ASN A 120 -2.19 13.30 12.77
CA ASN A 120 -3.58 12.95 13.03
C ASN A 120 -3.76 11.55 13.65
N GLY A 121 -2.67 10.79 13.80
CA GLY A 121 -2.67 9.45 14.36
C GLY A 121 -2.65 8.36 13.29
N VAL A 122 -1.77 7.38 13.48
CA VAL A 122 -1.55 6.24 12.60
C VAL A 122 -1.71 4.96 13.42
N GLU A 123 -2.25 3.89 12.83
CA GLU A 123 -2.22 2.57 13.45
C GLU A 123 -0.81 1.98 13.40
N TRP A 124 0.05 2.47 14.29
CA TRP A 124 1.50 2.24 14.25
C TRP A 124 1.91 0.77 14.16
N MET A 125 1.29 -0.09 14.97
CA MET A 125 1.62 -1.52 14.96
C MET A 125 1.27 -2.18 13.64
N ARG A 126 0.15 -1.78 13.03
CA ARG A 126 -0.26 -2.30 11.73
C ARG A 126 0.68 -1.81 10.62
N LEU A 127 1.13 -0.55 10.68
CA LEU A 127 2.16 -0.03 9.77
C LEU A 127 3.50 -0.81 9.89
N VAL A 128 3.91 -1.16 11.11
CA VAL A 128 5.10 -2.01 11.37
C VAL A 128 4.92 -3.41 10.79
N GLU A 129 3.75 -4.03 11.00
CA GLU A 129 3.43 -5.36 10.45
C GLU A 129 3.44 -5.36 8.92
N ASP A 130 2.83 -4.34 8.30
CA ASP A 130 2.81 -4.17 6.85
C ASP A 130 4.24 -4.08 6.30
N ALA A 131 5.09 -3.25 6.92
CA ALA A 131 6.51 -3.12 6.53
C ALA A 131 7.36 -4.37 6.80
N THR A 132 7.02 -5.14 7.85
CA THR A 132 7.71 -6.41 8.17
C THR A 132 7.44 -7.42 7.05
N ARG A 133 6.16 -7.60 6.68
CA ARG A 133 5.76 -8.51 5.59
C ARG A 133 6.42 -8.15 4.26
N PHE A 134 6.58 -6.87 3.97
CA PHE A 134 7.30 -6.42 2.77
C PHE A 134 8.77 -6.81 2.80
N THR A 135 9.41 -6.69 3.97
CA THR A 135 10.82 -7.04 4.14
C THR A 135 11.05 -8.54 3.97
N GLU A 136 10.16 -9.37 4.51
CA GLU A 136 10.20 -10.83 4.32
C GLU A 136 10.07 -11.23 2.85
N GLU A 137 9.18 -10.57 2.11
CA GLU A 137 8.94 -10.84 0.69
C GLU A 137 10.14 -10.43 -0.18
N GLU A 138 10.71 -9.24 0.06
CA GLU A 138 11.95 -8.79 -0.61
C GLU A 138 13.10 -9.76 -0.35
N PHE A 139 13.27 -10.17 0.91
CA PHE A 139 14.31 -11.13 1.29
C PHE A 139 14.14 -12.49 0.61
N ARG A 140 12.91 -13.01 0.50
CA ARG A 140 12.60 -14.27 -0.20
C ARG A 140 12.95 -14.22 -1.69
N ARG A 141 12.92 -13.03 -2.30
CA ARG A 141 13.25 -12.81 -3.71
C ARG A 141 14.74 -12.59 -3.98
N GLY A 142 15.56 -12.59 -2.93
CA GLY A 142 16.98 -12.26 -3.03
C GLY A 142 17.25 -10.77 -3.24
N SER A 143 16.26 -9.91 -2.96
CA SER A 143 16.46 -8.47 -2.90
C SER A 143 17.20 -8.10 -1.62
N ASN A 144 18.03 -7.06 -1.70
CA ASN A 144 18.70 -6.47 -0.53
C ASN A 144 17.91 -5.29 0.04
N LEU A 145 16.68 -5.06 -0.44
CA LEU A 145 15.81 -4.03 0.10
C LEU A 145 15.26 -4.46 1.46
N VAL A 146 15.31 -3.53 2.43
CA VAL A 146 14.77 -3.70 3.78
C VAL A 146 13.73 -2.61 4.04
N PRO A 147 12.50 -2.72 3.48
CA PRO A 147 11.43 -1.74 3.66
C PRO A 147 11.17 -1.32 5.12
N LEU A 148 11.37 -2.23 6.07
CA LEU A 148 11.25 -1.96 7.50
C LEU A 148 12.29 -0.95 8.01
N TYR A 149 13.52 -1.03 7.50
CA TYR A 149 14.59 -0.10 7.82
C TYR A 149 14.36 1.27 7.17
N GLU A 150 13.87 1.28 5.93
CA GLU A 150 13.52 2.53 5.25
C GLU A 150 12.34 3.23 5.97
N LEU A 151 11.36 2.47 6.48
CA LEU A 151 10.31 2.99 7.37
C LEU A 151 10.88 3.60 8.65
N TYR A 152 11.83 2.92 9.31
CA TYR A 152 12.50 3.47 10.49
C TYR A 152 13.16 4.82 10.21
N LYS A 153 13.91 4.93 9.11
CA LYS A 153 14.61 6.18 8.75
C LYS A 153 13.63 7.32 8.47
N ALA A 154 12.54 7.02 7.76
CA ALA A 154 11.52 8.01 7.44
C ALA A 154 10.84 8.50 8.72
N LEU A 155 10.34 7.58 9.56
CA LEU A 155 9.67 7.93 10.81
C LEU A 155 10.60 8.64 11.80
N SER A 156 11.88 8.26 11.89
CA SER A 156 12.87 8.95 12.74
C SER A 156 13.16 10.38 12.27
N THR A 157 13.05 10.64 10.96
CA THR A 157 13.20 11.99 10.40
C THR A 157 11.97 12.83 10.69
N ILE A 158 10.79 12.23 10.58
CA ILE A 158 9.51 12.89 10.87
C ILE A 158 9.36 13.17 12.38
N ASP A 159 9.74 12.22 13.24
CA ASP A 159 9.67 12.36 14.70
C ASP A 159 10.54 13.49 15.23
N ARG A 160 11.73 13.68 14.66
CA ARG A 160 12.61 14.82 14.95
C ARG A 160 12.00 16.17 14.59
N ARG A 161 11.05 16.22 13.63
CA ARG A 161 10.39 17.45 13.17
C ARG A 161 9.09 17.74 13.91
N LEU A 162 8.34 16.69 14.24
CA LEU A 162 7.04 16.80 14.90
C LEU A 162 7.12 16.61 16.43
N GLU A 163 8.34 16.51 16.98
CA GLU A 163 8.65 16.44 18.41
C GLU A 163 7.89 15.32 19.16
N GLY A 164 8.19 14.06 18.81
CA GLY A 164 7.69 12.90 19.58
C GLY A 164 6.32 12.40 19.17
N VAL A 165 5.90 12.68 17.92
CA VAL A 165 4.63 12.18 17.37
C VAL A 165 4.67 10.68 17.10
N VAL A 166 5.87 10.11 16.89
CA VAL A 166 6.06 8.68 16.68
C VAL A 166 6.35 8.04 18.03
N PRO A 167 5.57 7.04 18.47
CA PRO A 167 5.84 6.40 19.76
C PRO A 167 7.24 5.76 19.77
N PRO A 168 8.07 5.99 20.81
CA PRO A 168 9.43 5.44 20.87
C PRO A 168 9.49 3.91 20.76
N SER A 169 8.45 3.23 21.24
CA SER A 169 8.31 1.77 21.11
C SER A 169 8.26 1.31 19.66
N ILE A 170 7.68 2.12 18.76
CA ILE A 170 7.54 1.80 17.34
C ILE A 170 8.90 1.90 16.64
N LEU A 171 9.65 2.98 16.91
CA LEU A 171 11.01 3.12 16.38
C LEU A 171 11.91 1.98 16.86
N ARG A 172 11.79 1.59 18.14
CA ARG A 172 12.54 0.44 18.68
C ARG A 172 12.21 -0.87 17.96
N ILE A 173 10.92 -1.20 17.81
CA ILE A 173 10.50 -2.43 17.11
C ILE A 173 11.02 -2.45 15.67
N LEU A 174 10.94 -1.31 14.97
CA LEU A 174 11.43 -1.21 13.59
C LEU A 174 12.93 -1.46 13.49
N VAL A 175 13.74 -0.94 14.43
CA VAL A 175 15.18 -1.18 14.48
C VAL A 175 15.49 -2.64 14.79
N GLU A 176 14.91 -3.19 15.85
CA GLU A 176 15.16 -4.58 16.29
C GLU A 176 14.89 -5.57 15.16
N ARG A 177 13.71 -5.49 14.55
CA ARG A 177 13.36 -6.35 13.42
C ARG A 177 14.20 -6.08 12.18
N SER A 178 14.60 -4.83 11.91
CA SER A 178 15.47 -4.54 10.76
C SER A 178 16.83 -5.20 10.90
N LEU A 179 17.39 -5.23 12.12
CA LEU A 179 18.67 -5.87 12.39
C LEU A 179 18.61 -7.38 12.14
N GLU A 180 17.53 -8.05 12.56
CA GLU A 180 17.31 -9.49 12.27
C GLU A 180 17.38 -9.78 10.77
N TYR A 181 16.75 -8.95 9.93
CA TYR A 181 16.81 -9.13 8.47
C TYR A 181 18.17 -8.78 7.87
N ILE A 182 18.85 -7.74 8.37
CA ILE A 182 20.18 -7.36 7.89
C ILE A 182 21.21 -8.44 8.21
N GLU A 183 21.17 -9.00 9.43
CA GLU A 183 22.00 -10.13 9.84
C GLU A 183 21.74 -11.34 8.93
N ALA A 184 20.47 -11.69 8.69
CA ALA A 184 20.12 -12.77 7.77
C ALA A 184 20.57 -12.54 6.31
N ILE A 185 20.69 -11.29 5.85
CA ILE A 185 21.25 -10.94 4.54
C ILE A 185 22.77 -11.14 4.53
N ILE A 186 23.46 -10.69 5.59
CA ILE A 186 24.93 -10.77 5.70
C ILE A 186 25.38 -12.23 5.87
N GLU A 187 24.61 -13.04 6.60
CA GLU A 187 24.91 -14.46 6.85
C GLU A 187 24.57 -15.38 5.67
N LYS A 188 23.83 -14.90 4.65
CA LYS A 188 23.67 -15.65 3.39
C LYS A 188 25.06 -15.79 2.76
N PRO A 189 25.66 -17.00 2.68
CA PRO A 189 26.85 -17.17 1.88
C PRO A 189 26.47 -16.78 0.45
N HIS A 190 27.33 -16.03 -0.24
CA HIS A 190 27.20 -15.82 -1.67
C HIS A 190 27.12 -17.19 -2.35
N ALA A 191 25.89 -17.70 -2.54
CA ALA A 191 25.61 -18.87 -3.32
C ALA A 191 26.04 -18.50 -4.74
N THR A 192 27.25 -18.95 -5.05
CA THR A 192 27.96 -18.70 -6.28
C THR A 192 27.09 -19.28 -7.39
N LEU A 193 26.61 -18.42 -8.30
CA LEU A 193 26.15 -18.84 -9.62
C LEU A 193 27.36 -19.23 -10.46
#